data_AF-A0A136PDF6-F1
#
_entry.id   AF-A0A136PDF6-F1
#
_cell.length_a   1.000
_cell.length_b   1.000
_cell.length_c   1.000
_cell.angle_alpha   90.00
_cell.angle_beta   90.00
_cell.angle_gamma   90.00
#
_symmetry.space_group_name_H-M   'P 1'
#
loop_
_entity.id
_entity.type
_entity.pdbx_description
1 polymer ?
#
loop_
_entity_poly.entity_id
_entity_poly.type
_entity_poly.pdbx_seq_one_letter_code
_entity_poly.pdbx_strand_id
1 'polypeptide(L)'
;MTKLTRRNFIKTSALSAIFLSAVPQSLKSFNNVFWDDYDEVLCRKKFKLLLGNEVQKLPIGDVIAEVGKSFIDTDYVAGTLDKNKSESLVINLTGLDCVTFVENCLVFARCVKQGKTTFDDYKAELKKIRYRDGVINGYSSRLHY
;
A
#
# COMPACT_ATOMS: atom_id res chain seq x y z
N MET A 1 -17.11 24.23 -32.32
CA MET A 1 -16.62 23.34 -31.24
C MET A 1 -17.67 22.29 -30.95
N THR A 2 -17.50 21.08 -31.46
CA THR A 2 -18.45 19.97 -31.32
C THR A 2 -18.28 19.30 -29.96
N LYS A 3 -19.38 19.22 -29.19
CA LYS A 3 -19.41 18.70 -27.81
C LYS A 3 -19.10 17.20 -27.81
N LEU A 4 -18.06 16.78 -27.08
CA LEU A 4 -17.67 15.38 -26.97
C LEU A 4 -18.76 14.61 -26.20
N THR A 5 -19.39 13.63 -26.84
CA THR A 5 -20.38 12.75 -26.20
C THR A 5 -19.85 11.32 -26.12
N ARG A 6 -20.31 10.55 -25.12
CA ARG A 6 -19.91 9.16 -24.85
C ARG A 6 -19.93 8.26 -26.10
N ARG A 7 -20.87 8.51 -27.03
CA ARG A 7 -21.03 7.79 -28.29
C ARG A 7 -19.93 8.08 -29.31
N ASN A 8 -19.40 9.30 -29.31
CA ASN A 8 -18.31 9.71 -30.21
C ASN A 8 -16.95 9.26 -29.69
N PHE A 9 -16.79 9.12 -28.37
CA PHE A 9 -15.57 8.60 -27.74
C PHE A 9 -15.31 7.13 -28.10
N ILE A 10 -16.36 6.30 -28.14
CA ILE A 10 -16.21 4.87 -28.48
C ILE A 10 -15.83 4.68 -29.96
N LYS A 11 -16.35 5.53 -30.86
CA LYS A 11 -16.00 5.48 -32.29
C LYS A 11 -14.56 5.90 -32.57
N THR A 12 -14.01 6.85 -31.81
CA THR A 12 -12.58 7.23 -31.93
C THR A 12 -11.64 6.23 -31.26
N SER A 13 -12.10 5.49 -30.25
CA SER A 13 -11.30 4.49 -29.52
C SER A 13 -11.12 3.15 -30.26
N ALA A 14 -11.98 2.85 -31.24
CA ALA A 14 -11.88 1.61 -32.01
C ALA A 14 -10.69 1.61 -33.00
N LEU A 15 -10.18 2.79 -33.38
CA LEU A 15 -9.01 2.94 -34.25
C LEU A 15 -7.67 2.76 -33.54
N SER A 16 -7.62 2.86 -32.21
CA SER A 16 -6.41 2.58 -31.41
C SER A 16 -6.26 1.11 -31.02
N ALA A 17 -7.29 0.28 -31.19
CA ALA A 17 -7.24 -1.14 -30.85
C ALA A 17 -6.42 -2.00 -31.83
N ILE A 18 -6.19 -1.52 -33.05
CA ILE A 18 -5.44 -2.27 -34.08
C ILE A 18 -3.91 -2.08 -33.92
N PHE A 19 -3.46 -1.06 -33.19
CA PHE A 19 -2.03 -0.88 -32.87
C PHE A 19 -1.55 -1.70 -31.66
N LEU A 20 -2.46 -2.31 -30.89
CA LEU A 20 -2.08 -3.01 -29.65
C LEU A 20 -1.62 -4.45 -29.87
N SER A 21 -1.86 -5.05 -31.03
CA SER A 21 -1.47 -6.44 -31.33
C SER A 21 -0.01 -6.58 -31.79
N ALA A 22 0.69 -5.47 -32.03
CA ALA A 22 2.09 -5.46 -32.48
C ALA A 22 3.07 -4.91 -31.42
N VAL A 23 2.67 -4.90 -30.14
CA VAL A 23 3.54 -4.46 -29.04
C VAL A 23 4.54 -5.59 -28.72
N PRO A 24 5.85 -5.41 -28.93
CA PRO A 24 6.85 -6.42 -28.60
C PRO A 24 6.78 -6.81 -27.11
N GLN A 25 7.02 -8.09 -26.81
CA GLN A 25 7.00 -8.65 -25.45
C GLN A 25 7.85 -7.85 -24.45
N SER A 26 8.89 -7.16 -24.94
CA SER A 26 9.73 -6.25 -24.16
C SER A 26 8.95 -5.08 -23.55
N LEU A 27 7.97 -4.50 -24.26
CA LEU A 27 7.12 -3.43 -23.73
C LEU A 27 6.08 -3.93 -22.71
N LYS A 28 5.64 -5.20 -22.80
CA LYS A 28 4.87 -5.84 -21.73
C LYS A 28 5.72 -6.02 -20.45
N SER A 29 7.01 -6.31 -20.61
CA SER A 29 7.96 -6.38 -19.48
C SER A 29 8.22 -5.01 -18.86
N PHE A 30 8.22 -3.93 -19.65
CA PHE A 30 8.38 -2.57 -19.13
C PHE A 30 7.22 -2.12 -18.24
N ASN A 31 5.98 -2.55 -18.52
CA ASN A 31 4.83 -2.24 -17.66
C ASN A 31 4.98 -2.85 -16.26
N ASN A 32 5.52 -4.06 -16.13
CA ASN A 32 5.73 -4.72 -14.82
C ASN A 32 6.88 -4.09 -14.01
N VAL A 33 7.74 -3.31 -14.64
CA VAL A 33 8.84 -2.57 -13.99
C VAL A 33 8.45 -1.11 -13.70
N PHE A 34 7.37 -0.60 -14.33
CA PHE A 34 6.84 0.77 -14.13
C PHE A 34 5.85 0.88 -12.96
N TRP A 35 5.35 -0.26 -12.45
CA TRP A 35 4.65 -0.38 -11.16
C TRP A 35 5.64 -0.74 -10.06
N ASP A 36 6.60 0.15 -9.79
CA ASP A 36 7.15 0.22 -8.44
C ASP A 36 5.93 0.32 -7.49
N ASP A 37 5.77 -0.68 -6.62
CA ASP A 37 4.57 -0.95 -5.83
C ASP A 37 3.94 0.36 -5.31
N TYR A 38 2.69 0.68 -5.70
CA TYR A 38 2.06 1.95 -5.32
C TYR A 38 2.06 2.16 -3.80
N ASP A 39 1.93 1.07 -3.05
CA ASP A 39 2.03 1.06 -1.60
C ASP A 39 3.47 1.31 -1.11
N GLU A 40 4.49 0.87 -1.84
CA GLU A 40 5.88 1.24 -1.58
C GLU A 40 6.09 2.75 -1.72
N VAL A 41 5.56 3.36 -2.78
CA VAL A 41 5.64 4.82 -3.00
C VAL A 41 4.93 5.57 -1.86
N LEU A 42 3.72 5.12 -1.47
CA LEU A 42 2.99 5.70 -0.35
C LEU A 42 3.73 5.53 0.97
N CYS A 43 4.32 4.36 1.21
CA CYS A 43 5.10 4.06 2.40
C CYS A 43 6.31 5.00 2.51
N ARG A 44 7.09 5.13 1.43
CA ARG A 44 8.23 6.06 1.34
C ARG A 44 7.82 7.51 1.54
N LYS A 45 6.70 7.94 0.94
CA LYS A 45 6.15 9.29 1.12
C LYS A 45 5.76 9.54 2.57
N LYS A 46 5.15 8.56 3.24
CA LYS A 46 4.74 8.66 4.64
C LYS A 46 5.95 8.72 5.57
N PHE A 47 6.98 7.89 5.37
CA PHE A 47 8.23 8.00 6.11
C PHE A 47 8.87 9.38 5.95
N LYS A 48 8.94 9.91 4.73
CA LYS A 48 9.48 11.25 4.47
C LYS A 48 8.69 12.33 5.23
N LEU A 49 7.37 12.25 5.23
CA LEU A 49 6.49 13.17 5.96
C LEU A 49 6.77 13.11 7.48
N LEU A 50 6.79 11.91 8.06
CA LEU A 50 6.98 11.72 9.50
C LEU A 50 8.37 12.19 9.96
N LEU A 51 9.42 11.89 9.19
CA LEU A 51 10.78 12.32 9.50
C LEU A 51 10.96 13.84 9.32
N GLY A 52 10.32 14.43 8.31
CA GLY A 52 10.36 15.88 8.06
C GLY A 52 9.71 16.69 9.19
N ASN A 53 8.73 16.11 9.88
CA ASN A 53 8.07 16.69 11.04
C ASN A 53 8.74 16.31 12.38
N GLU A 54 9.92 15.68 12.33
CA GLU A 54 10.69 15.24 13.49
C GLU A 54 9.93 14.32 14.47
N VAL A 55 8.92 13.60 13.97
CA VAL A 55 8.03 12.74 14.78
C VAL A 55 8.82 11.70 15.58
N GLN A 56 9.96 11.22 15.09
CA GLN A 56 10.84 10.27 15.78
C GLN A 56 11.31 10.71 17.17
N LYS A 57 11.32 12.02 17.45
CA LYS A 57 11.74 12.58 18.74
C LYS A 57 10.67 12.42 19.82
N LEU A 58 9.41 12.21 19.43
CA LEU A 58 8.29 12.10 20.34
C LEU A 58 8.30 10.76 21.13
N PRO A 59 7.61 10.69 22.28
CA PRO A 59 7.24 9.44 22.93
C PRO A 59 6.46 8.52 21.97
N ILE A 60 6.59 7.20 22.12
CA ILE A 60 6.00 6.24 21.16
C ILE A 60 4.48 6.39 21.00
N GLY A 61 3.75 6.69 22.08
CA GLY A 61 2.30 6.93 22.00
C GLY A 61 1.95 8.11 21.10
N ASP A 62 2.72 9.19 21.21
CA ASP A 62 2.54 10.38 20.38
C ASP A 62 2.94 10.12 18.92
N VAL A 63 3.99 9.32 18.68
CA VAL A 63 4.33 8.87 17.32
C VAL A 63 3.17 8.10 16.69
N ILE A 64 2.56 7.15 17.44
CA ILE A 64 1.40 6.39 16.96
C ILE A 64 0.24 7.34 16.61
N ALA A 65 -0.02 8.34 17.46
CA ALA A 65 -1.06 9.34 17.20
C ALA A 65 -0.76 10.18 15.95
N GLU A 66 0.47 10.63 15.75
CA GLU A 66 0.88 11.39 14.55
C GLU A 66 0.78 10.54 13.27
N VAL A 67 1.15 9.25 13.34
CA VAL A 67 0.92 8.33 12.22
C VAL A 67 -0.58 8.17 11.95
N GLY A 68 -1.40 8.01 12.99
CA GLY A 68 -2.86 7.91 12.85
C GLY A 68 -3.47 9.11 12.14
N LYS A 69 -3.06 10.33 12.51
CA LYS A 69 -3.47 11.57 11.83
C LYS A 69 -3.11 11.57 10.35
N SER A 70 -1.98 10.97 9.98
CA SER A 70 -1.57 10.89 8.57
C SER A 70 -2.43 9.95 7.70
N PHE A 71 -3.39 9.23 8.29
CA PHE A 71 -4.37 8.39 7.61
C PHE A 71 -5.78 8.99 7.62
N ILE A 72 -5.98 10.21 8.13
CA ILE A 72 -7.23 10.94 7.95
C ILE A 72 -7.56 11.00 6.45
N ASP A 73 -8.84 10.84 6.12
CA ASP A 73 -9.38 10.73 4.74
C ASP A 73 -8.95 9.47 3.95
N THR A 74 -8.32 8.47 4.60
CA THR A 74 -8.12 7.15 3.97
C THR A 74 -9.43 6.38 3.95
N ASP A 75 -9.77 5.77 2.81
CA ASP A 75 -11.02 5.03 2.66
C ASP A 75 -11.12 3.84 3.62
N TYR A 76 -12.32 3.63 4.14
CA TYR A 76 -12.63 2.41 4.89
C TYR A 76 -12.91 1.25 3.93
N VAL A 77 -12.10 0.20 3.98
CA VAL A 77 -12.24 -0.99 3.13
C VAL A 77 -12.07 -2.26 3.96
N ALA A 78 -13.16 -3.01 4.14
CA ALA A 78 -13.14 -4.28 4.85
C ALA A 78 -12.56 -5.42 4.00
N GLY A 79 -12.00 -6.44 4.66
CA GLY A 79 -11.60 -7.70 4.01
C GLY A 79 -10.47 -7.54 2.99
N THR A 80 -9.62 -6.51 3.15
CA THR A 80 -8.50 -6.24 2.24
C THR A 80 -7.47 -7.37 2.22
N LEU A 81 -7.33 -8.10 3.34
CA LEU A 81 -6.38 -9.18 3.51
C LEU A 81 -6.85 -10.54 2.94
N ASP A 82 -8.14 -10.70 2.68
CA ASP A 82 -8.77 -12.00 2.36
C ASP A 82 -9.00 -12.21 0.85
N LYS A 83 -8.26 -11.47 0.01
CA LYS A 83 -8.41 -11.51 -1.45
C LYS A 83 -7.60 -12.63 -2.10
N ASN A 84 -6.56 -13.13 -1.44
CA ASN A 84 -5.65 -14.12 -1.98
C ASN A 84 -6.12 -15.55 -1.65
N LYS A 85 -5.86 -16.50 -2.57
CA LYS A 85 -6.17 -17.93 -2.34
C LYS A 85 -5.36 -18.56 -1.21
N SER A 86 -4.15 -18.04 -0.98
CA SER A 86 -3.23 -18.48 0.06
C SER A 86 -2.81 -17.29 0.90
N GLU A 87 -2.62 -17.51 2.20
CA GLU A 87 -2.15 -16.46 3.11
C GLU A 87 -0.79 -15.93 2.67
N SER A 88 -0.69 -14.61 2.53
CA SER A 88 0.52 -13.89 2.19
C SER A 88 0.49 -12.50 2.81
N LEU A 89 1.64 -11.86 2.94
CA LEU A 89 1.72 -10.50 3.47
C LEU A 89 1.07 -9.53 2.47
N VAL A 90 -0.17 -9.12 2.74
CA VAL A 90 -0.88 -8.10 1.96
C VAL A 90 -0.61 -6.72 2.55
N ILE A 91 -0.15 -5.79 1.72
CA ILE A 91 -0.03 -4.38 2.06
C ILE A 91 -1.08 -3.62 1.24
N ASN A 92 -1.80 -2.73 1.91
CA ASN A 92 -2.71 -1.78 1.29
C ASN A 92 -2.74 -0.53 2.17
N LEU A 93 -2.21 0.59 1.68
CA LEU A 93 -2.19 1.88 2.37
C LEU A 93 -3.26 2.84 1.85
N THR A 94 -4.09 2.39 0.90
CA THR A 94 -5.16 3.19 0.26
C THR A 94 -6.54 2.90 0.81
N GLY A 95 -6.73 1.74 1.44
CA GLY A 95 -7.98 1.33 2.04
C GLY A 95 -7.74 0.44 3.25
N LEU A 96 -8.27 0.85 4.39
CA LEU A 96 -7.99 0.24 5.69
C LEU A 96 -9.31 -0.10 6.40
N ASP A 97 -9.28 -1.15 7.21
CA ASP A 97 -10.28 -1.40 8.24
C ASP A 97 -9.71 -1.02 9.63
N CYS A 98 -10.48 -1.27 10.69
CA CYS A 98 -10.07 -0.91 12.05
C CYS A 98 -8.78 -1.62 12.49
N VAL A 99 -8.57 -2.88 12.12
CA VAL A 99 -7.38 -3.66 12.53
C VAL A 99 -6.17 -3.21 11.74
N THR A 100 -6.27 -3.19 10.42
CA THR A 100 -5.16 -2.81 9.53
C THR A 100 -4.75 -1.36 9.73
N PHE A 101 -5.67 -0.45 10.09
CA PHE A 101 -5.33 0.91 10.52
C PHE A 101 -4.40 0.92 11.74
N VAL A 102 -4.76 0.20 12.80
CA VAL A 102 -3.95 0.15 14.03
C VAL A 102 -2.60 -0.54 13.79
N GLU A 103 -2.58 -1.65 13.05
CA GLU A 103 -1.35 -2.34 12.67
C GLU A 103 -0.40 -1.38 11.93
N ASN A 104 -0.88 -0.67 10.92
CA ASN A 104 -0.07 0.25 10.14
C ASN A 104 0.42 1.43 11.00
N CYS A 105 -0.41 1.95 11.90
CA CYS A 105 0.02 2.99 12.85
C CYS A 105 1.21 2.52 13.71
N LEU A 106 1.11 1.31 14.26
CA LEU A 106 2.16 0.73 15.09
C LEU A 106 3.43 0.42 14.29
N VAL A 107 3.29 -0.12 13.07
CA VAL A 107 4.42 -0.43 12.17
C VAL A 107 5.22 0.82 11.85
N PHE A 108 4.57 1.86 11.32
CA PHE A 108 5.26 3.12 10.98
C PHE A 108 5.91 3.74 12.23
N ALA A 109 5.21 3.73 13.37
CA ALA A 109 5.75 4.29 14.60
C ALA A 109 7.02 3.58 15.06
N ARG A 110 7.02 2.24 15.07
CA ARG A 110 8.20 1.44 15.44
C ARG A 110 9.34 1.60 14.44
N CYS A 111 9.06 1.59 13.15
CA CYS A 111 10.03 1.83 12.10
C CYS A 111 10.72 3.19 12.27
N VAL A 112 9.94 4.26 12.46
CA VAL A 112 10.46 5.63 12.68
C VAL A 112 11.29 5.71 13.97
N LYS A 113 10.85 5.11 15.09
CA LYS A 113 11.63 5.08 16.34
C LYS A 113 12.93 4.28 16.22
N GLN A 114 12.96 3.26 15.37
CA GLN A 114 14.15 2.44 15.13
C GLN A 114 15.08 3.02 14.04
N GLY A 115 14.70 4.11 13.36
CA GLY A 115 15.44 4.62 12.21
C GLY A 115 15.43 3.70 10.99
N LYS A 116 14.46 2.78 10.91
CA LYS A 116 14.32 1.76 9.87
C LYS A 116 13.17 2.14 8.94
N THR A 117 13.48 2.89 7.88
CA THR A 117 12.47 3.55 7.06
C THR A 117 12.50 3.13 5.59
N THR A 118 13.00 1.93 5.30
CA THR A 118 12.85 1.31 3.98
C THR A 118 11.52 0.57 3.88
N PHE A 119 11.08 0.23 2.66
CA PHE A 119 9.88 -0.58 2.47
C PHE A 119 10.07 -2.03 2.95
N ASP A 120 11.29 -2.56 2.89
CA ASP A 120 11.62 -3.87 3.45
C ASP A 120 11.56 -3.88 4.97
N ASP A 121 12.00 -2.81 5.63
CA ASP A 121 11.84 -2.63 7.08
C ASP A 121 10.36 -2.62 7.47
N TYR A 122 9.54 -1.88 6.71
CA TYR A 122 8.10 -1.83 6.89
C TYR A 122 7.45 -3.22 6.74
N LYS A 123 7.79 -3.96 5.67
CA LYS A 123 7.31 -5.33 5.45
C LYS A 123 7.70 -6.26 6.60
N ALA A 124 8.94 -6.16 7.07
CA ALA A 124 9.43 -6.98 8.16
C ALA A 124 8.70 -6.69 9.47
N GLU A 125 8.47 -5.42 9.81
CA GLU A 125 7.77 -5.04 11.03
C GLU A 125 6.27 -5.37 10.97
N LEU A 126 5.63 -5.16 9.81
CA LEU A 126 4.23 -5.56 9.61
C LEU A 126 4.06 -7.08 9.76
N LYS A 127 4.97 -7.87 9.19
CA LYS A 127 4.93 -9.33 9.31
C LYS A 127 5.04 -9.78 10.77
N LYS A 128 5.89 -9.14 11.59
CA LYS A 128 6.02 -9.45 13.01
C LYS A 128 4.76 -9.14 13.82
N ILE A 129 4.04 -8.08 13.47
CA ILE A 129 2.84 -7.65 14.19
C ILE A 129 1.63 -8.50 13.77
N ARG A 130 1.48 -8.77 12.48
CA ARG A 130 0.28 -9.42 11.93
C ARG A 130 0.27 -10.94 12.10
N TYR A 131 1.45 -11.57 12.14
CA TYR A 131 1.56 -13.03 12.16
C TYR A 131 2.23 -13.50 13.45
N ARG A 132 1.75 -14.64 13.98
CA ARG A 132 2.33 -15.32 15.14
C ARG A 132 3.80 -15.59 14.90
N ASP A 133 4.64 -15.12 15.82
CA ASP A 133 6.12 -15.17 15.76
C ASP A 133 6.72 -14.54 14.48
N GLY A 134 5.95 -13.70 13.78
CA GLY A 134 6.30 -13.17 12.48
C GLY A 134 6.39 -14.24 11.39
N VAL A 135 5.70 -15.38 11.51
CA VAL A 135 5.75 -16.47 10.53
C VAL A 135 4.42 -16.61 9.81
N ILE A 136 4.47 -16.56 8.47
CA ILE A 136 3.32 -16.83 7.62
C ILE A 136 3.26 -18.34 7.39
N ASN A 137 2.28 -19.00 8.00
CA ASN A 137 2.06 -20.44 7.93
C ASN A 137 0.56 -20.73 7.81
N GLY A 138 -0.02 -20.28 6.70
CA GLY A 138 -1.45 -20.36 6.45
C GLY A 138 -2.27 -19.33 7.23
N TYR A 139 -3.58 -19.32 6.97
CA TYR A 139 -4.52 -18.31 7.47
C TYR A 139 -4.53 -18.18 9.00
N SER A 140 -4.38 -19.30 9.73
CA SER A 140 -4.41 -19.33 11.20
C SER A 140 -3.12 -18.83 11.86
N SER A 141 -2.07 -18.55 11.09
CA SER A 141 -0.88 -17.88 11.62
C SER A 141 -1.07 -16.38 11.73
N ARG A 142 -2.05 -15.78 11.02
CA ARG A 142 -2.45 -14.40 11.23
C ARG A 142 -3.15 -14.25 12.58
N LEU A 143 -2.85 -13.18 13.30
CA LEU A 143 -3.45 -12.88 14.60
C LEU A 143 -4.84 -12.27 14.43
N HIS A 144 -5.84 -13.12 14.30
CA HIS A 144 -7.26 -12.69 14.16
C HIS A 144 -7.90 -12.24 15.48
N TYR A 145 -7.30 -12.62 16.61
CA TYR A 145 -7.73 -12.30 17.97
C TYR A 145 -6.57 -11.71 18.76
#